data_AF-A0A328TNC3-F1
#
_entry.id   AF-A0A328TNC3-F1
#
_cell.length_a   1.000
_cell.length_b   1.000
_cell.length_c   1.000
_cell.angle_alpha   90.00
_cell.angle_beta   90.00
_cell.angle_gamma   90.00
#
_symmetry.space_group_name_H-M   'P 1'
#
loop_
_entity.id
_entity.type
_entity.pdbx_description
1 polymer ?
#
loop_
_entity_poly.entity_id
_entity_poly.type
_entity_poly.pdbx_seq_one_letter_code
_entity_poly.pdbx_strand_id
1 'polypeptide(L)'
;MLDDIPAALPALMRAHKIQKRCSRVGFDWTTIGPVLDKVHEKIDEVMHEAQQAVIDQDKLKEEIGDLLFATVNLSRYLGSKAVNAVDRTQPETINCRTRRIRVYYLPVLVIHSIVFKPTFSGSA
;
A
#
# COMPACT_ATOMS: atom_id res chain seq x y z
N MET A 1 26.71 -10.74 -3.69
CA MET A 1 26.50 -9.60 -2.75
C MET A 1 25.07 -9.57 -2.16
N LEU A 2 24.06 -10.04 -2.90
CA LEU A 2 22.65 -10.12 -2.45
C LEU A 2 22.26 -11.52 -1.93
N ASP A 3 23.17 -12.48 -2.03
CA ASP A 3 22.90 -13.92 -1.90
C ASP A 3 22.49 -14.34 -0.47
N ASP A 4 22.94 -13.61 0.56
CA ASP A 4 22.52 -13.87 1.96
C ASP A 4 21.24 -13.13 2.39
N ILE A 5 20.33 -12.82 1.46
CA ILE A 5 19.01 -12.29 1.82
C ILE A 5 17.98 -13.40 1.60
N PRO A 6 17.43 -14.00 2.67
CA PRO A 6 16.50 -15.11 2.52
C PRO A 6 15.28 -14.74 1.69
N ALA A 7 14.97 -15.56 0.68
CA ALA A 7 13.78 -15.44 -0.14
C ALA A 7 12.46 -15.66 0.64
N ALA A 8 12.54 -16.20 1.86
CA ALA A 8 11.41 -16.33 2.77
C ALA A 8 11.04 -15.01 3.49
N LEU A 9 11.86 -13.96 3.39
CA LEU A 9 11.56 -12.69 4.05
C LEU A 9 10.38 -11.97 3.38
N PRO A 10 9.49 -11.33 4.16
CA PRO A 10 8.48 -10.43 3.63
C PRO A 10 9.09 -9.37 2.70
N ALA A 11 8.40 -9.03 1.61
CA ALA A 11 8.93 -8.20 0.54
C ALA A 11 9.50 -6.86 1.03
N LEU A 12 8.80 -6.17 1.94
CA LEU A 12 9.27 -4.89 2.51
C LEU A 12 10.54 -5.05 3.38
N MET A 13 10.64 -6.13 4.15
CA MET A 13 11.87 -6.43 4.92
C MET A 13 13.05 -6.73 3.99
N ARG A 14 12.77 -7.43 2.89
CA ARG A 14 13.77 -7.76 1.87
C ARG A 14 14.30 -6.50 1.19
N ALA A 15 13.40 -5.64 0.70
CA ALA A 15 13.74 -4.35 0.10
C ALA A 15 14.61 -3.49 1.03
N HIS A 16 14.24 -3.40 2.31
CA HIS A 16 15.03 -2.66 3.30
C HIS A 16 16.44 -3.25 3.50
N LYS A 17 16.58 -4.59 3.53
CA LYS A 17 17.89 -5.25 3.63
C LYS A 17 18.75 -5.04 2.39
N ILE A 18 18.16 -5.10 1.19
CA ILE A 18 18.84 -4.84 -0.09
C ILE A 18 19.43 -3.43 -0.06
N GLN A 19 18.61 -2.42 0.22
CA GLN A 19 19.03 -1.01 0.24
C GLN A 19 20.08 -0.72 1.32
N LYS A 20 19.96 -1.35 2.50
CA LYS A 20 20.99 -1.24 3.54
C LYS A 20 22.33 -1.81 3.10
N ARG A 21 22.35 -2.86 2.28
CA ARG A 21 23.60 -3.41 1.71
C ARG A 21 24.17 -2.48 0.64
N CYS A 22 23.33 -1.98 -0.27
CA CYS A 22 23.73 -0.98 -1.28
C CYS A 22 24.37 0.25 -0.61
N SER A 23 23.75 0.74 0.45
CA SER A 23 24.28 1.85 1.24
C SER A 23 25.67 1.57 1.83
N ARG A 24 25.88 0.36 2.37
CA ARG A 24 27.18 -0.05 2.95
C ARG A 24 28.31 -0.12 1.93
N VAL A 25 28.00 -0.33 0.65
CA VAL A 25 29.01 -0.38 -0.43
C VAL A 25 29.17 0.97 -1.13
N GLY A 26 28.60 2.04 -0.57
CA GLY A 26 28.72 3.40 -1.08
C GLY A 26 27.65 3.79 -2.12
N PHE A 27 26.73 2.89 -2.44
CA PHE A 27 25.56 3.20 -3.28
C PHE A 27 24.42 3.71 -2.39
N ASP A 28 24.63 4.91 -1.83
CA ASP A 28 23.61 5.66 -1.11
C ASP A 28 23.58 7.12 -1.52
N TRP A 29 22.44 7.76 -1.27
CA TRP A 29 22.28 9.18 -1.48
C TRP A 29 22.84 9.96 -0.31
N THR A 30 23.52 11.08 -0.58
CA THR A 30 24.08 11.95 0.47
C THR A 30 23.04 12.94 1.01
N THR A 31 22.04 13.28 0.20
CA THR A 31 20.99 14.25 0.52
C THR A 31 19.61 13.67 0.25
N ILE A 32 18.59 14.21 0.93
CA ILE A 32 17.21 13.75 0.79
C ILE A 32 16.59 14.09 -0.56
N GLY A 33 17.02 15.17 -1.20
CA GLY A 33 16.44 15.68 -2.46
C GLY A 33 16.36 14.59 -3.54
N PRO A 34 17.49 13.99 -3.94
CA PRO A 34 17.49 12.92 -4.94
C PRO A 34 16.64 11.69 -4.56
N VAL A 35 16.48 11.41 -3.26
CA VAL A 35 15.63 10.30 -2.79
C VAL A 35 14.15 10.62 -3.01
N LEU A 36 13.74 11.86 -2.72
CA LEU A 36 12.38 12.34 -2.96
C LEU A 36 12.09 12.46 -4.46
N ASP A 37 13.04 13.00 -5.23
CA ASP A 37 12.91 13.12 -6.68
C ASP A 37 12.66 11.75 -7.32
N LYS A 38 13.36 10.70 -6.85
CA LYS A 38 13.15 9.33 -7.32
C LYS A 38 11.77 8.77 -6.98
N VAL A 39 11.21 9.15 -5.82
CA VAL A 39 9.83 8.75 -5.46
C VAL A 39 8.83 9.45 -6.38
N HIS A 40 9.01 10.74 -6.66
CA HIS A 40 8.15 11.49 -7.58
C HIS A 40 8.22 10.92 -9.01
N GLU A 41 9.42 10.63 -9.52
CA GLU A 41 9.63 9.97 -10.81
C GLU A 41 8.82 8.67 -10.91
N LYS A 42 8.88 7.80 -9.88
CA LYS A 42 8.13 6.54 -9.86
C LYS A 42 6.62 6.72 -9.73
N ILE A 43 6.15 7.79 -9.10
CA ILE A 43 4.72 8.14 -9.11
C ILE A 43 4.29 8.48 -10.53
N ASP A 44 5.07 9.29 -11.24
CA ASP A 44 4.74 9.72 -12.61
C ASP A 44 4.74 8.54 -13.59
N GLU A 45 5.68 7.59 -13.45
CA GLU A 45 5.72 6.36 -14.27
C GLU A 45 4.49 5.45 -14.01
N VAL A 46 4.12 5.23 -12.75
CA VAL A 46 2.90 4.48 -12.42
C VAL A 46 1.66 5.16 -13.02
N MET A 47 1.57 6.49 -12.90
CA MET A 47 0.44 7.25 -13.47
C MET A 47 0.43 7.17 -15.00
N HIS A 48 1.59 7.23 -15.64
CA HIS A 48 1.73 7.10 -17.08
C HIS A 48 1.21 5.75 -17.59
N GLU A 49 1.59 4.65 -16.94
CA GLU A 49 1.13 3.30 -17.30
C GLU A 49 -0.36 3.09 -17.00
N ALA A 50 -0.85 3.65 -15.89
CA ALA A 50 -2.26 3.53 -15.49
C ALA A 50 -3.22 4.33 -16.39
N GLN A 51 -2.74 5.35 -17.10
CA GLN A 51 -3.53 6.23 -17.96
C GLN A 51 -3.47 5.86 -19.46
N GLN A 52 -2.79 4.76 -19.81
CA GLN A 52 -2.74 4.29 -21.19
C GLN A 52 -4.13 3.85 -21.69
N ALA A 53 -4.39 4.03 -22.99
CA ALA A 53 -5.61 3.55 -23.63
C ALA A 53 -5.75 2.02 -23.56
N VAL A 54 -4.63 1.31 -23.58
CA VAL A 54 -4.53 -0.14 -23.33
C VAL A 54 -3.47 -0.33 -22.24
N ILE A 55 -3.88 -0.85 -21.09
CA ILE A 55 -3.01 -1.00 -19.93
C ILE A 55 -2.24 -2.31 -20.03
N ASP A 56 -0.91 -2.22 -20.09
CA ASP A 56 -0.02 -3.35 -19.86
C ASP A 56 0.05 -3.65 -18.36
N GLN A 57 -0.59 -4.75 -17.95
CA GLN A 57 -0.68 -5.12 -16.54
C GLN A 57 0.66 -5.53 -15.94
N ASP A 58 1.59 -6.06 -16.73
CA ASP A 58 2.88 -6.50 -16.20
C ASP A 58 3.82 -5.33 -16.01
N LYS A 59 3.82 -4.39 -16.96
CA LYS A 59 4.56 -3.13 -16.82
C LYS A 59 4.02 -2.28 -15.67
N LEU A 60 2.70 -2.17 -15.53
CA LEU A 60 2.10 -1.45 -14.39
C LEU A 60 2.50 -2.06 -13.03
N LYS A 61 2.56 -3.40 -12.92
CA LYS A 61 3.03 -4.07 -11.69
C LYS A 61 4.50 -3.78 -11.41
N GLU A 62 5.33 -3.72 -12.45
CA GLU A 62 6.74 -3.38 -12.34
C GLU A 62 6.91 -1.98 -11.76
N GLU A 63 6.22 -0.98 -12.32
CA GLU A 63 6.30 0.41 -11.83
C GLU A 63 5.76 0.57 -10.41
N ILE A 64 4.68 -0.16 -10.06
CA ILE A 64 4.18 -0.19 -8.68
C ILE A 64 5.24 -0.79 -7.74
N GLY A 65 5.94 -1.84 -8.17
CA GLY A 65 7.03 -2.46 -7.43
C GLY A 65 8.17 -1.48 -7.17
N ASP A 66 8.57 -0.74 -8.21
CA ASP A 66 9.61 0.29 -8.14
C ASP A 66 9.23 1.46 -7.24
N LEU A 67 7.98 1.93 -7.31
CA LEU A 67 7.46 2.96 -6.41
C LEU A 67 7.52 2.52 -4.95
N LEU A 68 7.08 1.29 -4.66
CA LEU A 68 7.16 0.73 -3.30
C LEU A 68 8.61 0.60 -2.85
N PHE A 69 9.52 0.18 -3.73
CA PHE A 69 10.94 0.09 -3.43
C PHE A 69 11.56 1.46 -3.14
N ALA A 70 11.27 2.47 -3.96
CA ALA A 70 11.70 3.85 -3.75
C ALA A 70 11.18 4.41 -2.42
N THR A 71 9.92 4.11 -2.07
CA THR A 71 9.32 4.52 -0.79
C THR A 71 10.00 3.86 0.42
N VAL A 72 10.37 2.57 0.31
CA VAL A 72 11.17 1.89 1.36
C VAL A 72 12.53 2.55 1.51
N ASN A 73 13.14 3.02 0.42
CA ASN A 73 14.42 3.73 0.45
C ASN A 73 14.29 5.07 1.15
N LEU A 74 13.24 5.82 0.85
CA LEU A 74 12.91 7.07 1.55
C LEU A 74 12.71 6.83 3.05
N SER A 75 11.91 5.84 3.43
CA SER A 75 11.72 5.47 4.83
C SER A 75 13.05 5.17 5.52
N ARG A 76 13.92 4.39 4.88
CA ARG A 76 15.25 4.04 5.40
C ARG A 76 16.12 5.29 5.57
N TYR A 77 16.13 6.19 4.57
CA TYR A 77 16.88 7.43 4.60
C TYR A 77 16.43 8.33 5.77
N LEU A 78 15.12 8.38 6.04
CA LEU A 78 14.52 9.09 7.17
C LEU A 78 14.71 8.39 8.54
N GLY A 79 15.47 7.29 8.60
CA GLY A 79 15.75 6.57 9.84
C GLY A 79 14.62 5.64 10.31
N SER A 80 13.58 5.43 9.49
CA SER A 80 12.44 4.57 9.80
C SER A 80 12.49 3.24 9.04
N LYS A 81 12.08 2.15 9.69
CA LYS A 81 11.84 0.87 9.00
C LYS A 81 10.43 0.89 8.42
N ALA A 82 10.32 0.76 7.09
CA ALA A 82 9.03 0.81 6.39
C ALA A 82 8.00 -0.18 6.96
N VAL A 83 8.42 -1.40 7.30
CA VAL A 83 7.55 -2.40 7.95
C VAL A 83 6.97 -1.89 9.27
N ASN A 84 7.81 -1.36 10.15
CA ASN A 84 7.37 -0.83 11.44
C ASN A 84 6.42 0.37 11.27
N ALA A 85 6.67 1.21 10.26
CA ALA A 85 5.81 2.35 9.95
C ALA A 85 4.40 1.86 9.52
N VAL A 86 4.34 0.89 8.61
CA VAL A 86 3.09 0.28 8.16
C VAL A 86 2.34 -0.39 9.32
N ASP A 87 3.04 -1.19 10.14
CA ASP A 87 2.43 -1.90 11.28
C ASP A 87 1.80 -0.93 12.29
N ARG A 88 2.39 0.25 12.50
CA ARG A 88 1.81 1.30 13.36
C ARG A 88 0.56 1.94 12.76
N THR A 89 0.47 2.05 11.44
CA THR A 89 -0.67 2.69 10.74
C THR A 89 -1.90 1.78 10.64
N GLN A 90 -1.70 0.45 10.62
CA GLN A 90 -2.80 -0.53 10.50
C GLN A 90 -3.91 -0.39 11.55
N PRO A 91 -3.64 -0.28 12.87
CA PRO A 91 -4.71 -0.16 13.86
C PRO A 91 -5.59 1.08 13.66
N GLU A 92 -5.01 2.22 13.25
CA GLU A 92 -5.76 3.46 13.02
C GLU A 92 -6.54 3.45 11.69
N THR A 93 -5.95 2.90 10.64
CA THR A 93 -6.56 2.87 9.30
C THR A 93 -7.71 1.86 9.20
N ILE A 94 -7.57 0.69 9.83
CA ILE A 94 -8.65 -0.30 9.91
C ILE A 94 -9.84 0.30 10.66
N ASN A 95 -9.61 0.94 11.82
CA ASN A 95 -10.67 1.57 12.61
C ASN A 95 -11.35 2.73 11.85
N CYS A 96 -10.59 3.54 11.10
CA CYS A 96 -11.14 4.61 10.26
C CYS A 96 -11.98 4.09 9.08
N ARG A 97 -11.52 3.05 8.37
CA ARG A 97 -12.28 2.42 7.27
C ARG A 97 -13.54 1.70 7.77
N THR A 98 -13.49 1.01 8.91
CA THR A 98 -14.66 0.38 9.52
C THR A 98 -15.70 1.41 9.98
N ARG A 99 -15.28 2.56 10.51
CA ARG A 99 -16.21 3.67 10.84
C ARG A 99 -16.94 4.20 9.60
N ARG A 100 -16.24 4.32 8.46
CA ARG A 100 -16.84 4.79 7.21
C ARG A 100 -17.87 3.79 6.66
N ILE A 101 -17.60 2.49 6.70
CA ILE A 101 -18.58 1.45 6.29
C ILE A 101 -19.82 1.48 7.21
N ARG A 102 -19.63 1.64 8.53
CA ARG A 102 -20.75 1.65 9.50
C ARG A 102 -21.67 2.87 9.34
N VAL A 103 -21.15 4.03 8.93
CA VAL A 103 -21.95 5.24 8.73
C VAL A 103 -22.78 5.17 7.44
N TYR A 104 -22.25 4.58 6.37
CA TYR A 104 -22.94 4.53 5.07
C TYR A 104 -23.83 3.29 4.88
N TYR A 105 -23.48 2.13 5.44
CA TYR A 105 -24.21 0.87 5.17
C TYR A 105 -25.11 0.38 6.32
N LEU A 106 -24.91 0.84 7.55
CA LEU A 106 -25.77 0.45 8.67
C LEU A 106 -27.20 1.02 8.58
N PRO A 107 -27.46 2.28 8.16
CA PRO A 107 -28.84 2.75 8.00
C PRO A 107 -29.56 2.06 6.82
N VAL A 108 -28.85 1.58 5.80
CA VAL A 108 -29.44 0.89 4.64
C VAL A 108 -29.92 -0.52 5.02
N LEU A 109 -29.17 -1.25 5.84
CA LEU A 109 -29.58 -2.58 6.30
C LEU A 109 -30.77 -2.53 7.26
N VAL A 110 -30.89 -1.50 8.11
CA VAL A 110 -32.01 -1.38 9.06
C VAL A 110 -33.33 -1.06 8.33
N ILE A 111 -33.31 -0.29 7.25
CA ILE A 111 -34.53 0.03 6.48
C ILE A 111 -35.06 -1.23 5.76
N HIS A 112 -34.19 -2.09 5.24
CA HIS A 112 -34.63 -3.30 4.53
C HIS A 112 -35.32 -4.34 5.45
N SER A 113 -34.99 -4.37 6.74
CA SER A 113 -35.65 -5.23 7.72
C SER A 113 -36.97 -4.67 8.28
N ILE A 114 -37.25 -3.37 8.08
CA ILE A 114 -38.49 -2.73 8.57
C ILE A 114 -39.59 -2.73 7.49
N VAL A 115 -39.22 -2.69 6.20
CA VAL A 115 -40.19 -2.58 5.09
C VAL A 115 -40.80 -3.93 4.67
N PHE A 116 -40.20 -5.06 5.04
CA PHE A 116 -40.68 -6.40 4.67
C PHE A 116 -41.19 -7.20 5.89
N LYS A 117 -42.31 -6.76 6.49
CA LYS A 117 -43.16 -7.67 7.28
C LYS A 117 -44.24 -8.26 6.35
N PRO A 118 -44.21 -9.56 6.03
CA PRO A 118 -45.33 -10.17 5.33
C PRO A 118 -46.54 -10.21 6.27
N THR A 119 -47.59 -9.46 5.92
CA THR A 119 -48.93 -9.63 6.48
C THR A 119 -49.49 -10.96 5.96
N PHE A 120 -49.32 -12.03 6.73
CA PHE A 120 -50.05 -13.27 6.50
C PHE A 120 -51.49 -13.06 7.02
N SER A 121 -52.39 -12.71 6.11
CA SER A 121 -53.84 -12.82 6.31
C SER A 121 -54.29 -14.23 5.91
N GLY A 122 -55.03 -14.92 6.77
CA GLY A 122 -55.68 -16.18 6.39
C GLY A 122 -56.31 -16.89 7.56
N SER A 123 -57.57 -16.54 7.85
CA SER A 123 -58.50 -17.35 8.62
C SER A 123 -59.01 -18.51 7.76
N ALA A 124 -58.94 -19.74 8.30
CA ALA A 124 -59.92 -20.82 8.15
C ALA A 124 -59.54 -21.94 9.14
#